data_AF-D8J9E9-F1
#
_entry.id   AF-D8J9E9-F1
#
_cell.length_a   1.000
_cell.length_b   1.000
_cell.length_c   1.000
_cell.angle_alpha   90.00
_cell.angle_beta   90.00
_cell.angle_gamma   90.00
#
_symmetry.space_group_name_H-M   'P 1'
#
loop_
_entity.id
_entity.type
_entity.pdbx_description
1 polymer ?
#
loop_
_entity_poly.entity_id
_entity_poly.type
_entity_poly.pdbx_seq_one_letter_code
_entity_poly.pdbx_strand_id
1 'polypeptide(L)'
;MRTREFWALDEDDQGMIDRLAPGIGADPARALAYLLLRSEREDDPATELALRIGTGLNRGAITTALTTLETAGVVERTTVPDDGPGRPPAAWRVAADIEPTTRAVYRHHATALLERARERHGLERSTEPSSGTEAGLSFGLNWRPNGLHLPFYAAFEGEEGPAGVDIEHHEGSHRALESLVSGETDVGLVGAATVLRAQRAGQPVVSIAVAYQRAMAVLYTVRETFGEPLTSVAQLRGRRIGMPARSETGILGRLFLNQVALDGSVRIVDTGGEERDALLSGKVDVATGSFSDPRDLQRAGRTVDTLAVADHFPIYGPVLVVREETLDERGPALEALLAGTTAGWAAGTRDPTAAAERVAARSGESADGIARTFETASREFGPNEAVEENGWGWQREATWNRLRTALEQGGLLTESGAA
;
A
#
# COMPACT_ATOMS: atom_id res chain seq x y z
N MET A 1 -25.19 -42.37 16.31
CA MET A 1 -24.74 -41.03 15.89
C MET A 1 -23.23 -41.14 15.67
N ARG A 2 -22.72 -41.00 14.44
CA ARG A 2 -21.26 -40.96 14.22
C ARG A 2 -20.83 -39.51 14.46
N THR A 3 -20.07 -39.27 15.52
CA THR A 3 -19.41 -37.97 15.72
C THR A 3 -18.37 -37.81 14.62
N ARG A 4 -18.44 -36.70 13.88
CA ARG A 4 -17.41 -36.29 12.93
C ARG A 4 -16.64 -35.16 13.57
N GLU A 5 -15.34 -35.36 13.73
CA GLU A 5 -14.41 -34.31 14.15
C GLU A 5 -13.99 -33.50 12.93
N PHE A 6 -13.86 -32.20 13.12
CA PHE A 6 -13.37 -31.27 12.10
C PHE A 6 -12.17 -30.55 12.68
N TRP A 7 -11.05 -30.58 11.95
CA TRP A 7 -9.93 -29.71 12.25
C TRP A 7 -10.28 -28.24 11.95
N ALA A 8 -9.72 -27.32 12.72
CA ALA A 8 -9.90 -25.89 12.58
C ALA A 8 -8.58 -25.15 12.74
N LEU A 9 -8.46 -24.02 12.03
CA LEU A 9 -7.30 -23.14 12.08
C LEU A 9 -7.13 -22.55 13.49
N ASP A 10 -5.88 -22.49 13.95
CA ASP A 10 -5.48 -21.87 15.20
C ASP A 10 -4.44 -20.75 15.01
N GLU A 11 -3.79 -20.32 16.10
CA GLU A 11 -2.80 -19.23 16.06
C GLU A 11 -1.52 -19.63 15.31
N ASP A 12 -1.15 -20.92 15.32
CA ASP A 12 0.05 -21.40 14.65
C ASP A 12 -0.11 -21.33 13.11
N ASP A 13 -1.35 -21.36 12.62
CA ASP A 13 -1.67 -21.25 11.20
C ASP A 13 -1.72 -19.79 10.68
N GLN A 14 -1.66 -18.79 11.57
CA GLN A 14 -1.80 -17.38 11.20
C GLN A 14 -0.73 -16.94 10.19
N GLY A 15 0.48 -17.48 10.28
CA GLY A 15 1.55 -17.18 9.32
C GLY A 15 1.21 -17.56 7.88
N MET A 16 0.38 -18.59 7.67
CA MET A 16 -0.09 -18.98 6.34
C MET A 16 -1.19 -18.04 5.83
N ILE A 17 -2.05 -17.55 6.71
CA ILE A 17 -3.06 -16.54 6.38
C ILE A 17 -2.36 -15.23 5.99
N ASP A 18 -1.40 -14.77 6.79
CA ASP A 18 -0.63 -13.54 6.55
C ASP A 18 0.21 -13.62 5.27
N ARG A 19 0.64 -14.83 4.89
CA ARG A 19 1.29 -15.07 3.60
C ARG A 19 0.32 -14.81 2.44
N LEU A 20 -0.92 -15.28 2.51
CA LEU A 20 -1.86 -15.24 1.40
C LEU A 20 -2.67 -13.93 1.33
N ALA A 21 -3.01 -13.33 2.47
CA ALA A 21 -3.90 -12.19 2.58
C ALA A 21 -3.51 -10.98 1.71
N PRO A 22 -2.21 -10.63 1.55
CA PRO A 22 -1.83 -9.54 0.65
C PRO A 22 -2.26 -9.72 -0.81
N GLY A 23 -2.50 -10.95 -1.28
CA GLY A 23 -2.91 -11.21 -2.66
C GLY A 23 -4.41 -11.45 -2.87
N ILE A 24 -5.18 -11.77 -1.83
CA ILE A 24 -6.59 -12.19 -1.99
C ILE A 24 -7.53 -11.69 -0.89
N GLY A 25 -7.05 -10.85 0.04
CA GLY A 25 -7.83 -10.40 1.19
C GLY A 25 -7.94 -11.46 2.31
N ALA A 26 -8.48 -11.06 3.45
CA ALA A 26 -8.45 -11.81 4.70
C ALA A 26 -9.32 -13.08 4.66
N ASP A 27 -10.58 -12.96 4.26
CA ASP A 27 -11.52 -14.09 4.25
C ASP A 27 -11.13 -15.17 3.21
N PRO A 28 -10.80 -14.82 1.95
CA PRO A 28 -10.31 -15.81 0.98
C PRO A 28 -8.98 -16.43 1.40
N ALA A 29 -8.05 -15.66 2.00
CA ALA A 29 -6.80 -16.20 2.52
C ALA A 29 -7.03 -17.21 3.64
N ARG A 30 -7.96 -16.93 4.56
CA ARG A 30 -8.30 -17.87 5.64
C ARG A 30 -8.92 -19.16 5.10
N ALA A 31 -9.80 -19.06 4.11
CA ALA A 31 -10.37 -20.24 3.44
C ALA A 31 -9.30 -21.05 2.69
N LEU A 32 -8.40 -20.39 1.97
CA LEU A 32 -7.33 -21.06 1.22
C LEU A 32 -6.28 -21.68 2.13
N ALA A 33 -5.88 -21.00 3.20
CA ALA A 33 -4.97 -21.53 4.23
C ALA A 33 -5.53 -22.82 4.83
N TYR A 34 -6.82 -22.83 5.19
CA TYR A 34 -7.49 -24.06 5.65
C TYR A 34 -7.41 -25.18 4.63
N LEU A 35 -7.72 -24.92 3.35
CA LEU A 35 -7.69 -25.93 2.30
C LEU A 35 -6.28 -26.49 2.06
N LEU A 36 -5.26 -25.64 2.03
CA LEU A 36 -3.86 -26.04 1.84
C LEU A 36 -3.37 -26.90 3.01
N LEU A 37 -3.50 -26.40 4.24
CA LEU A 37 -3.05 -27.11 5.44
C LEU A 37 -3.85 -28.40 5.69
N ARG A 38 -5.13 -28.43 5.27
CA ARG A 38 -5.93 -29.65 5.33
C ARG A 38 -5.50 -30.67 4.27
N SER A 39 -5.12 -30.25 3.07
CA SER A 39 -4.69 -31.19 2.01
C SER A 39 -3.44 -32.00 2.37
N GLU A 40 -2.62 -31.53 3.30
CA GLU A 40 -1.48 -32.29 3.84
C GLU A 40 -1.91 -33.38 4.84
N ARG A 41 -3.16 -33.32 5.32
CA ARG A 41 -3.69 -34.18 6.40
C ARG A 41 -4.82 -35.09 5.94
N GLU A 42 -5.62 -34.65 4.97
CA GLU A 42 -6.83 -35.34 4.51
C GLU A 42 -6.93 -35.29 2.97
N ASP A 43 -7.16 -36.46 2.36
CA ASP A 43 -7.34 -36.59 0.90
C ASP A 43 -8.75 -36.19 0.41
N ASP A 44 -9.76 -36.29 1.28
CA ASP A 44 -11.15 -36.00 0.94
C ASP A 44 -11.35 -34.50 0.66
N PRO A 45 -12.12 -34.08 -0.35
CA PRO A 45 -12.36 -32.67 -0.60
C PRO A 45 -13.20 -32.04 0.53
N ALA A 46 -12.93 -30.78 0.85
CA ALA A 46 -13.59 -30.08 1.95
C ALA A 46 -15.00 -29.63 1.55
N THR A 47 -16.00 -29.94 2.38
CA THR A 47 -17.37 -29.42 2.19
C THR A 47 -17.52 -27.99 2.71
N GLU A 48 -18.62 -27.32 2.35
CA GLU A 48 -18.95 -25.99 2.90
C GLU A 48 -19.03 -26.02 4.44
N LEU A 49 -19.54 -27.11 5.02
CA LEU A 49 -19.60 -27.28 6.46
C LEU A 49 -18.20 -27.37 7.08
N ALA A 50 -17.30 -28.15 6.47
CA ALA A 50 -15.92 -28.28 6.93
C ALA A 50 -15.20 -26.92 6.89
N LEU A 51 -15.35 -26.18 5.79
CA LEU A 51 -14.80 -24.83 5.64
C LEU A 51 -15.32 -23.87 6.70
N ARG A 52 -16.63 -23.85 6.96
CA ARG A 52 -17.23 -22.97 7.98
C ARG A 52 -16.73 -23.27 9.38
N ILE A 53 -16.66 -24.55 9.75
CA ILE A 53 -16.16 -24.96 11.07
C ILE A 53 -14.66 -24.66 11.15
N GLY A 54 -13.91 -25.05 10.13
CA GLY A 54 -12.46 -25.01 10.12
C GLY A 54 -11.88 -23.59 10.04
N THR A 55 -12.61 -22.66 9.42
CA THR A 55 -12.19 -21.26 9.34
C THR A 55 -12.89 -20.37 10.36
N GLY A 56 -14.05 -20.77 10.89
CA GLY A 56 -14.93 -19.89 11.68
C GLY A 56 -15.70 -18.85 10.85
N LEU A 57 -15.56 -18.86 9.53
CA LEU A 57 -16.27 -17.92 8.65
C LEU A 57 -17.76 -18.26 8.53
N ASN A 58 -18.58 -17.22 8.36
CA ASN A 58 -20.00 -17.40 8.08
C ASN A 58 -20.22 -17.88 6.62
N ARG A 59 -21.45 -18.35 6.32
CA ARG A 59 -21.78 -18.89 4.99
C ARG A 59 -21.56 -17.88 3.85
N GLY A 60 -21.88 -16.60 4.08
CA GLY A 60 -21.71 -15.56 3.07
C GLY A 60 -20.23 -15.35 2.73
N ALA A 61 -19.40 -15.19 3.77
CA ALA A 61 -17.95 -15.07 3.63
C ALA A 61 -17.33 -16.27 2.91
N ILE A 62 -17.73 -17.50 3.25
CA ILE A 62 -17.27 -18.72 2.55
C ILE A 62 -17.68 -18.72 1.08
N THR A 63 -18.91 -18.31 0.76
CA THR A 63 -19.38 -18.29 -0.63
C THR A 63 -18.57 -17.29 -1.47
N THR A 64 -18.35 -16.08 -0.95
CA THR A 64 -17.53 -15.06 -1.60
C THR A 64 -16.09 -15.54 -1.74
N ALA A 65 -15.49 -16.05 -0.66
CA ALA A 65 -14.14 -16.58 -0.66
C ALA A 65 -13.92 -17.67 -1.71
N LEU A 66 -14.80 -18.67 -1.77
CA LEU A 66 -14.70 -19.74 -2.75
C LEU A 66 -14.84 -19.24 -4.19
N THR A 67 -15.72 -18.25 -4.44
CA THR A 67 -15.84 -17.63 -5.76
C THR A 67 -14.52 -16.95 -6.17
N THR A 68 -13.89 -16.21 -5.25
CA THR A 68 -12.58 -15.58 -5.48
C THR A 68 -11.51 -16.64 -5.78
N LEU A 69 -11.45 -17.71 -4.98
CA LEU A 69 -10.43 -18.76 -5.13
C LEU A 69 -10.61 -19.60 -6.39
N GLU A 70 -11.86 -19.89 -6.80
CA GLU A 70 -12.17 -20.54 -8.07
C GLU A 70 -11.78 -19.64 -9.26
N THR A 71 -12.06 -18.33 -9.18
CA THR A 71 -11.69 -17.35 -10.22
C THR A 71 -10.19 -17.20 -10.37
N ALA A 72 -9.45 -17.24 -9.26
CA ALA A 72 -7.99 -17.27 -9.25
C ALA A 72 -7.40 -18.61 -9.72
N GLY A 73 -8.23 -19.64 -9.92
CA GLY A 73 -7.79 -20.96 -10.39
C GLY A 73 -6.97 -21.76 -9.37
N VAL A 74 -7.02 -21.38 -8.09
CA VAL A 74 -6.24 -22.02 -7.00
C VAL A 74 -7.03 -23.08 -6.25
N VAL A 75 -8.35 -23.11 -6.45
CA VAL A 75 -9.26 -24.09 -5.87
C VAL A 75 -10.17 -24.66 -6.95
N GLU A 76 -10.37 -25.97 -6.91
CA GLU A 76 -11.26 -26.70 -7.81
C GLU A 76 -12.52 -27.14 -7.06
N ARG A 77 -13.68 -26.90 -7.70
CA ARG A 77 -14.97 -27.39 -7.21
C ARG A 77 -15.22 -28.82 -7.67
N THR A 78 -15.55 -29.68 -6.72
CA THR A 78 -15.86 -31.09 -6.91
C THR A 78 -17.10 -31.49 -6.09
N THR A 79 -17.33 -32.78 -5.91
CA THR A 79 -18.37 -33.34 -5.07
C THR A 79 -17.82 -34.44 -4.18
N VAL A 80 -18.35 -34.59 -2.96
CA VAL A 80 -18.02 -35.77 -2.12
C VAL A 80 -18.79 -36.97 -2.66
N PRO A 81 -18.16 -38.15 -2.80
CA PRO A 81 -18.88 -39.40 -3.07
C PRO A 81 -19.93 -39.63 -1.98
N ASP A 82 -21.20 -39.72 -2.38
CA ASP A 82 -22.32 -39.98 -1.50
C ASP A 82 -23.20 -41.07 -2.12
N ASP A 83 -23.35 -42.20 -1.42
CA ASP A 83 -24.21 -43.31 -1.83
C ASP A 83 -25.69 -43.06 -1.48
N GLY A 84 -26.02 -41.89 -0.93
CA GLY A 84 -27.37 -41.47 -0.58
C GLY A 84 -28.21 -40.99 -1.76
N PRO A 85 -29.56 -41.03 -1.66
CA PRO A 85 -30.44 -40.47 -2.68
C PRO A 85 -30.37 -38.93 -2.66
N GLY A 86 -29.72 -38.32 -3.67
CA GLY A 86 -29.65 -36.86 -3.82
C GLY A 86 -28.55 -36.40 -4.78
N ARG A 87 -28.45 -35.08 -4.98
CA ARG A 87 -27.27 -34.49 -5.65
C ARG A 87 -26.11 -34.52 -4.65
N PRO A 88 -24.96 -35.10 -5.00
CA PRO A 88 -23.78 -35.10 -4.13
C PRO A 88 -23.43 -33.68 -3.66
N PRO A 89 -23.04 -33.50 -2.38
CA PRO A 89 -22.72 -32.19 -1.86
C PRO A 89 -21.48 -31.62 -2.54
N ALA A 90 -21.49 -30.31 -2.81
CA ALA A 90 -20.32 -29.62 -3.34
C ALA A 90 -19.17 -29.65 -2.33
N ALA A 91 -17.97 -29.81 -2.84
CA ALA A 91 -16.74 -29.80 -2.07
C ALA A 91 -15.60 -29.17 -2.87
N TRP A 92 -14.50 -28.85 -2.19
CA TRP A 92 -13.39 -28.08 -2.75
C TRP A 92 -12.05 -28.70 -2.38
N ARG A 93 -11.09 -28.61 -3.31
CA ARG A 93 -9.69 -29.01 -3.12
C ARG A 93 -8.78 -27.95 -3.73
N VAL A 94 -7.57 -27.86 -3.20
CA VAL A 94 -6.53 -27.01 -3.80
C VAL A 94 -6.07 -27.58 -5.14
N ALA A 95 -5.72 -26.72 -6.08
CA ALA A 95 -5.23 -27.12 -7.39
C ALA A 95 -3.76 -27.58 -7.36
N ALA A 96 -2.98 -27.07 -6.40
CA ALA A 96 -1.56 -27.36 -6.24
C ALA A 96 -1.11 -27.18 -4.78
N ASP A 97 0.15 -27.56 -4.49
CA ASP A 97 0.78 -27.36 -3.19
C ASP A 97 0.94 -25.87 -2.83
N ILE A 98 1.39 -25.61 -1.59
CA ILE A 98 1.49 -24.27 -1.00
C ILE A 98 2.25 -23.27 -1.89
N GLU A 99 3.42 -23.65 -2.39
CA GLU A 99 4.30 -22.72 -3.09
C GLU A 99 3.77 -22.31 -4.48
N PRO A 100 3.40 -23.26 -5.38
CA PRO A 100 2.75 -22.89 -6.65
C PRO A 100 1.45 -22.11 -6.45
N THR A 101 0.66 -22.47 -5.44
CA THR A 101 -0.60 -21.78 -5.11
C THR A 101 -0.36 -20.34 -4.67
N THR A 102 0.62 -20.10 -3.80
CA THR A 102 0.98 -18.76 -3.34
C THR A 102 1.41 -17.87 -4.52
N ARG A 103 2.26 -18.40 -5.42
CA ARG A 103 2.67 -17.66 -6.62
C ARG A 103 1.52 -17.39 -7.59
N ALA A 104 0.54 -18.30 -7.69
CA ALA A 104 -0.65 -18.10 -8.51
C ALA A 104 -1.54 -17.00 -7.93
N VAL A 105 -1.72 -16.98 -6.60
CA VAL A 105 -2.43 -15.91 -5.87
C VAL A 105 -1.82 -14.54 -6.18
N TYR A 106 -0.51 -14.36 -6.03
CA TYR A 106 0.11 -13.06 -6.26
C TYR A 106 0.08 -12.60 -7.72
N ARG A 107 0.20 -13.52 -8.70
CA ARG A 107 0.07 -13.19 -10.13
C ARG A 107 -1.36 -12.81 -10.50
N HIS A 108 -2.35 -13.55 -10.00
CA HIS A 108 -3.75 -13.21 -10.20
C HIS A 108 -4.07 -11.81 -9.63
N HIS A 109 -3.56 -11.53 -8.42
CA HIS A 109 -3.70 -10.22 -7.79
C HIS A 109 -3.05 -9.10 -8.60
N ALA A 110 -1.82 -9.31 -9.06
CA ALA A 110 -1.12 -8.35 -9.91
C ALA A 110 -1.91 -8.02 -11.19
N THR A 111 -2.47 -9.05 -11.84
CA THR A 111 -3.37 -8.88 -12.99
C THR A 111 -4.58 -8.02 -12.62
N ALA A 112 -5.25 -8.32 -11.50
CA ALA A 112 -6.41 -7.58 -11.03
C ALA A 112 -6.10 -6.10 -10.72
N LEU A 113 -4.93 -5.81 -10.16
CA LEU A 113 -4.47 -4.44 -9.92
C LEU A 113 -4.27 -3.66 -11.22
N LEU A 114 -3.66 -4.28 -12.25
CA LEU A 114 -3.46 -3.66 -13.56
C LEU A 114 -4.78 -3.44 -14.31
N GLU A 115 -5.69 -4.43 -14.32
CA GLU A 115 -7.03 -4.31 -14.91
C GLU A 115 -7.80 -3.16 -14.25
N ARG A 116 -7.76 -3.08 -12.91
CA ARG A 116 -8.39 -2.01 -12.16
C ARG A 116 -7.80 -0.63 -12.46
N ALA A 117 -6.49 -0.55 -12.68
CA ALA A 117 -5.84 0.68 -13.13
C ALA A 117 -6.36 1.10 -14.51
N ARG A 118 -6.46 0.16 -15.45
CA ARG A 118 -7.02 0.39 -16.79
C ARG A 118 -8.46 0.87 -16.74
N GLU A 119 -9.33 0.18 -16.01
CA GLU A 119 -10.75 0.53 -15.84
C GLU A 119 -10.92 1.96 -15.32
N ARG A 120 -10.19 2.30 -14.25
CA ARG A 120 -10.26 3.62 -13.63
C ARG A 120 -9.82 4.74 -14.58
N HIS A 121 -8.85 4.45 -15.45
CA HIS A 121 -8.28 5.42 -16.37
C HIS A 121 -8.90 5.37 -17.77
N GLY A 122 -9.89 4.49 -18.00
CA GLY A 122 -10.55 4.34 -19.30
C GLY A 122 -9.62 3.83 -20.40
N LEU A 123 -8.60 3.06 -20.02
CA LEU A 123 -7.60 2.51 -20.95
C LEU A 123 -8.02 1.11 -21.38
N GLU A 124 -8.02 0.86 -22.69
CA GLU A 124 -8.25 -0.48 -23.21
C GLU A 124 -6.93 -1.25 -23.24
N ARG A 125 -6.98 -2.56 -23.02
CA ARG A 125 -5.79 -3.41 -23.20
C ARG A 125 -5.50 -3.52 -24.69
N SER A 126 -4.26 -3.24 -25.08
CA SER A 126 -3.82 -3.49 -26.46
C SER A 126 -4.07 -4.96 -26.85
N THR A 127 -4.65 -5.17 -28.02
CA THR A 127 -4.90 -6.51 -28.60
C THR A 127 -3.63 -7.13 -29.18
N GLU A 128 -2.56 -6.36 -29.31
CA GLU A 128 -1.27 -6.88 -29.74
C GLU A 128 -0.57 -7.58 -28.56
N PRO A 129 -0.01 -8.79 -28.78
CA PRO A 129 0.71 -9.47 -27.72
C PRO A 129 1.90 -8.61 -27.27
N SER A 130 1.92 -8.24 -25.99
CA SER A 130 3.10 -7.62 -25.38
C SER A 130 4.28 -8.59 -25.52
N SER A 131 5.24 -8.23 -26.37
CA SER A 131 6.50 -8.97 -26.54
C SER A 131 7.53 -8.58 -25.47
N GLY A 132 7.09 -7.94 -24.38
CA GLY A 132 7.96 -7.41 -23.32
C GLY A 132 8.50 -8.52 -22.43
N THR A 133 9.80 -8.47 -22.14
CA THR A 133 10.45 -9.30 -21.12
C THR A 133 9.85 -8.98 -19.74
N GLU A 134 9.73 -9.98 -18.85
CA GLU A 134 9.30 -9.80 -17.44
C GLU A 134 10.35 -9.06 -16.56
N ALA A 135 11.44 -8.57 -17.14
CA ALA A 135 12.61 -8.05 -16.44
C ALA A 135 13.04 -6.66 -16.92
N GLY A 136 13.84 -5.96 -16.11
CA GLY A 136 14.50 -4.72 -16.51
C GLY A 136 13.63 -3.47 -16.37
N LEU A 137 12.93 -3.32 -15.24
CA LEU A 137 12.22 -2.08 -14.89
C LEU A 137 13.07 -1.21 -13.97
N SER A 138 13.07 0.10 -14.18
CA SER A 138 13.61 1.06 -13.20
C SER A 138 12.51 1.56 -12.26
N PHE A 139 12.81 1.64 -10.96
CA PHE A 139 11.90 2.02 -9.89
C PHE A 139 12.42 3.25 -9.12
N GLY A 140 11.71 4.37 -9.25
CA GLY A 140 12.02 5.63 -8.57
C GLY A 140 11.29 5.78 -7.24
N LEU A 141 12.02 5.72 -6.13
CA LEU A 141 11.49 6.04 -4.79
C LEU A 141 11.32 7.55 -4.64
N ASN A 142 10.27 7.99 -3.93
CA ASN A 142 10.07 9.41 -3.59
C ASN A 142 10.93 9.92 -2.44
N TRP A 143 11.76 9.08 -1.84
CA TRP A 143 12.69 9.49 -0.79
C TRP A 143 13.84 8.52 -0.67
N ARG A 144 14.86 8.91 0.09
CA ARG A 144 15.97 8.03 0.47
C ARG A 144 15.46 6.73 1.10
N PRO A 145 16.14 5.59 0.87
CA PRO A 145 15.74 4.30 1.43
C PRO A 145 15.54 4.37 2.95
N ASN A 146 14.39 3.90 3.42
CA ASN A 146 14.01 3.86 4.84
C ASN A 146 12.95 2.75 5.07
N GLY A 147 12.44 2.62 6.30
CA GLY A 147 11.46 1.58 6.66
C GLY A 147 10.19 1.53 5.81
N LEU A 148 9.77 2.64 5.19
CA LEU A 148 8.61 2.67 4.29
C LEU A 148 8.83 1.91 2.97
N HIS A 149 10.09 1.71 2.60
CA HIS A 149 10.47 1.08 1.33
C HIS A 149 10.83 -0.39 1.51
N LEU A 150 10.82 -0.91 2.75
CA LEU A 150 11.21 -2.28 3.07
C LEU A 150 10.53 -3.34 2.19
N PRO A 151 9.21 -3.28 1.91
CA PRO A 151 8.56 -4.28 1.05
C PRO A 151 9.15 -4.35 -0.36
N PHE A 152 9.62 -3.23 -0.93
CA PHE A 152 10.24 -3.22 -2.25
C PHE A 152 11.60 -3.92 -2.25
N TYR A 153 12.40 -3.74 -1.19
CA TYR A 153 13.67 -4.46 -1.00
C TYR A 153 13.47 -5.93 -0.61
N ALA A 154 12.36 -6.26 0.06
CA ALA A 154 11.94 -7.64 0.28
C ALA A 154 11.57 -8.32 -1.04
N ALA A 155 10.89 -7.58 -1.93
CA ALA A 155 10.44 -8.04 -3.24
C ALA A 155 11.60 -8.21 -4.23
N PHE A 156 12.29 -7.12 -4.58
CA PHE A 156 13.16 -7.05 -5.76
C PHE A 156 14.56 -7.64 -5.54
N GLU A 157 14.96 -7.76 -4.28
CA GLU A 157 16.25 -8.37 -3.89
C GLU A 157 16.02 -9.68 -3.10
N GLY A 158 14.79 -10.21 -3.12
CA GLY A 158 14.43 -11.52 -2.59
C GLY A 158 14.57 -12.64 -3.64
N GLU A 159 14.55 -13.89 -3.19
CA GLU A 159 14.78 -15.06 -4.06
C GLU A 159 13.68 -15.28 -5.12
N GLU A 160 12.45 -14.82 -4.84
CA GLU A 160 11.29 -14.94 -5.74
C GLU A 160 10.88 -13.61 -6.38
N GLY A 161 11.76 -12.60 -6.33
CA GLY A 161 11.51 -11.28 -6.88
C GLY A 161 11.51 -11.22 -8.41
N PRO A 162 10.89 -10.18 -9.02
CA PRO A 162 11.08 -9.89 -10.44
C PRO A 162 12.58 -9.67 -10.72
N ALA A 163 13.09 -10.26 -11.80
CA ALA A 163 14.50 -10.15 -12.13
C ALA A 163 14.85 -8.74 -12.63
N GLY A 164 15.93 -8.16 -12.09
CA GLY A 164 16.56 -6.95 -12.63
C GLY A 164 15.71 -5.69 -12.50
N VAL A 165 15.14 -5.44 -11.32
CA VAL A 165 14.54 -4.12 -11.00
C VAL A 165 15.61 -3.21 -10.41
N ASP A 166 15.91 -2.09 -11.06
CA ASP A 166 16.89 -1.11 -10.60
C ASP A 166 16.21 -0.04 -9.75
N ILE A 167 16.60 0.08 -8.48
CA ILE A 167 16.02 1.04 -7.53
C ILE A 167 16.88 2.30 -7.47
N GLU A 168 16.28 3.45 -7.75
CA GLU A 168 16.84 4.76 -7.47
C GLU A 168 15.92 5.57 -6.54
N HIS A 169 16.39 6.72 -6.05
CA HIS A 169 15.60 7.57 -5.17
C HIS A 169 15.69 9.04 -5.56
N HIS A 170 14.62 9.75 -5.28
CA HIS A 170 14.50 11.18 -5.51
C HIS A 170 14.09 11.90 -4.22
N GLU A 171 14.45 13.17 -4.09
CA GLU A 171 14.06 13.99 -2.94
C GLU A 171 12.63 14.52 -3.14
N GLY A 172 11.64 13.65 -2.91
CA GLY A 172 10.22 13.96 -2.88
C GLY A 172 9.41 13.44 -4.06
N SER A 173 8.10 13.28 -3.85
CA SER A 173 7.14 12.77 -4.84
C SER A 173 7.13 13.56 -6.16
N HIS A 174 7.39 14.87 -6.12
CA HIS A 174 7.46 15.70 -7.32
C HIS A 174 8.64 15.29 -8.22
N ARG A 175 9.82 15.04 -7.64
CA ARG A 175 11.02 14.62 -8.39
C ARG A 175 10.90 13.19 -8.91
N ALA A 176 10.33 12.28 -8.12
CA ALA A 176 10.03 10.93 -8.58
C ALA A 176 9.04 10.93 -9.75
N LEU A 177 8.03 11.81 -9.71
CA LEU A 177 7.12 12.01 -10.84
C LEU A 177 7.82 12.61 -12.06
N GLU A 178 8.72 13.59 -11.89
CA GLU A 178 9.50 14.15 -13.01
C GLU A 178 10.32 13.08 -13.73
N SER A 179 11.01 12.21 -12.97
CA SER A 179 11.77 11.07 -13.51
C SER A 179 10.86 10.07 -14.24
N LEU A 180 9.66 9.80 -13.69
CA LEU A 180 8.68 8.94 -14.34
C LEU A 180 8.16 9.54 -15.65
N VAL A 181 7.88 10.84 -15.68
CA VAL A 181 7.36 11.54 -16.87
C VAL A 181 8.44 11.68 -17.94
N SER A 182 9.71 11.84 -17.57
CA SER A 182 10.83 11.95 -18.51
C SER A 182 11.24 10.61 -19.15
N GLY A 183 10.79 9.49 -18.59
CA GLY A 183 11.18 8.16 -19.05
C GLY A 183 12.45 7.60 -18.40
N GLU A 184 13.02 8.30 -17.42
CA GLU A 184 14.17 7.80 -16.64
C GLU A 184 13.77 6.60 -15.77
N THR A 185 12.60 6.68 -15.12
CA THR A 185 12.01 5.57 -14.38
C THR A 185 10.80 4.98 -15.09
N ASP A 186 10.60 3.67 -14.98
CA ASP A 186 9.41 2.97 -15.48
C ASP A 186 8.26 3.01 -14.45
N VAL A 187 8.62 2.92 -13.16
CA VAL A 187 7.67 2.94 -12.04
C VAL A 187 8.12 3.98 -11.02
N GLY A 188 7.22 4.84 -10.57
CA GLY A 188 7.47 5.82 -9.51
C GLY A 188 6.63 5.54 -8.27
N LEU A 189 7.23 5.63 -7.09
CA LEU A 189 6.48 5.76 -5.83
C LEU A 189 6.14 7.24 -5.65
N VAL A 190 4.87 7.63 -5.70
CA VAL A 190 4.45 9.05 -5.73
C VAL A 190 3.26 9.26 -4.79
N GLY A 191 3.19 10.42 -4.16
CA GLY A 191 2.04 10.80 -3.34
C GLY A 191 0.75 10.99 -4.16
N ALA A 192 -0.39 10.55 -3.61
CA ALA A 192 -1.67 10.55 -4.32
C ALA A 192 -2.13 11.95 -4.75
N ALA A 193 -1.87 13.00 -3.97
CA ALA A 193 -2.21 14.37 -4.36
C ALA A 193 -1.34 14.87 -5.52
N THR A 194 -0.05 14.54 -5.50
CA THR A 194 0.88 14.80 -6.60
C THR A 194 0.41 14.14 -7.90
N VAL A 195 -0.05 12.88 -7.86
CA VAL A 195 -0.60 12.17 -9.04
C VAL A 195 -1.84 12.87 -9.61
N LEU A 196 -2.79 13.29 -8.76
CA LEU A 196 -3.99 13.98 -9.25
C LEU A 196 -3.67 15.33 -9.89
N ARG A 197 -2.68 16.05 -9.37
CA ARG A 197 -2.20 17.31 -9.98
C ARG A 197 -1.54 17.05 -11.34
N ALA A 198 -0.74 15.99 -11.47
CA ALA A 198 -0.13 15.55 -12.72
C ALA A 198 -1.18 15.25 -13.80
N GLN A 199 -2.19 14.45 -13.44
CA GLN A 199 -3.31 14.11 -14.31
C GLN A 199 -4.11 15.36 -14.70
N ARG A 200 -4.33 16.28 -13.75
CA ARG A 200 -5.01 17.55 -14.04
C ARG A 200 -4.20 18.42 -15.02
N ALA A 201 -2.87 18.33 -15.00
CA ALA A 201 -1.97 18.99 -15.94
C ALA A 201 -1.86 18.27 -17.30
N GLY A 202 -2.59 17.16 -17.51
CA GLY A 202 -2.59 16.40 -18.75
C GLY A 202 -1.40 15.46 -18.92
N GLN A 203 -0.66 15.15 -17.84
CA GLN A 203 0.40 14.14 -17.89
C GLN A 203 -0.22 12.73 -17.94
N PRO A 204 0.21 11.85 -18.86
CA PRO A 204 -0.37 10.53 -19.07
C PRO A 204 0.20 9.52 -18.05
N VAL A 205 -0.12 9.72 -16.77
CA VAL A 205 0.35 8.89 -15.66
C VAL A 205 -0.80 8.24 -14.91
N VAL A 206 -0.64 6.97 -14.54
CA VAL A 206 -1.68 6.13 -13.94
C VAL A 206 -1.18 5.42 -12.70
N SER A 207 -2.03 5.33 -11.69
CA SER A 207 -1.73 4.64 -10.42
C SER A 207 -2.09 3.17 -10.54
N ILE A 208 -1.12 2.27 -10.38
CA ILE A 208 -1.31 0.82 -10.49
C ILE A 208 -1.50 0.12 -9.14
N ALA A 209 -1.00 0.69 -8.03
CA ALA A 209 -1.24 0.17 -6.69
C ALA A 209 -1.09 1.24 -5.61
N VAL A 210 -1.78 1.11 -4.48
CA VAL A 210 -1.59 1.95 -3.29
C VAL A 210 -0.63 1.27 -2.32
N ALA A 211 0.54 1.86 -2.07
CA ALA A 211 1.53 1.28 -1.17
C ALA A 211 1.05 1.34 0.29
N TYR A 212 0.51 2.48 0.72
CA TYR A 212 -0.10 2.67 2.04
C TYR A 212 -1.49 3.30 1.89
N GLN A 213 -2.50 2.69 2.51
CA GLN A 213 -3.89 3.11 2.37
C GLN A 213 -4.21 4.45 3.05
N ARG A 214 -3.35 4.90 3.97
CA ARG A 214 -3.50 6.20 4.66
C ARG A 214 -2.28 7.09 4.44
N ALA A 215 -2.52 8.38 4.26
CA ALA A 215 -1.48 9.37 4.14
C ALA A 215 -0.63 9.47 5.42
N MET A 216 0.68 9.61 5.20
CA MET A 216 1.66 9.72 6.28
C MET A 216 2.03 11.17 6.59
N ALA A 217 1.34 12.13 5.97
CA ALA A 217 1.59 13.55 6.20
C ALA A 217 1.09 13.97 7.59
N VAL A 218 1.94 14.71 8.29
CA VAL A 218 1.67 15.27 9.61
C VAL A 218 2.02 16.76 9.65
N LEU A 219 1.36 17.50 10.52
CA LEU A 219 1.87 18.76 11.06
C LEU A 219 2.51 18.47 12.41
N TYR A 220 3.72 18.92 12.65
CA TYR A 220 4.44 18.65 13.89
C TYR A 220 5.20 19.87 14.42
N THR A 221 5.44 19.87 15.72
CA THR A 221 6.21 20.92 16.40
C THR A 221 7.01 20.34 17.56
N VAL A 222 8.06 21.04 17.97
CA VAL A 222 8.77 20.75 19.21
C VAL A 222 8.26 21.65 20.32
N ARG A 223 8.08 21.10 21.52
CA ARG A 223 7.50 21.82 22.66
C ARG A 223 8.23 23.13 23.00
N GLU A 224 9.55 23.11 22.83
CA GLU A 224 10.43 24.26 23.00
C GLU A 224 10.06 25.43 22.08
N THR A 225 9.77 25.14 20.79
CA THR A 225 9.38 26.15 19.79
C THR A 225 7.92 26.57 19.95
N PHE A 226 7.02 25.63 20.23
CA PHE A 226 5.58 25.92 20.31
C PHE A 226 5.20 26.68 21.59
N GLY A 227 5.91 26.41 22.68
CA GLY A 227 5.73 26.98 24.02
C GLY A 227 4.72 26.26 24.91
N GLU A 228 3.91 25.37 24.36
CA GLU A 228 2.83 24.65 25.05
C GLU A 228 2.52 23.30 24.35
N PRO A 229 1.75 22.37 24.96
CA PRO A 229 1.26 21.19 24.25
C PRO A 229 0.39 21.54 23.04
N LEU A 230 0.75 21.06 21.84
CA LEU A 230 -0.15 21.08 20.70
C LEU A 230 -1.13 19.91 20.82
N THR A 231 -2.37 20.21 21.23
CA THR A 231 -3.43 19.22 21.50
C THR A 231 -4.69 19.44 20.66
N SER A 232 -4.78 20.58 19.94
CA SER A 232 -5.92 20.87 19.08
C SER A 232 -5.55 21.71 17.86
N VAL A 233 -6.31 21.55 16.79
CA VAL A 233 -6.15 22.31 15.54
C VAL A 233 -6.31 23.82 15.75
N ALA A 234 -7.11 24.24 16.74
CA ALA A 234 -7.37 25.65 17.04
C ALA A 234 -6.10 26.43 17.45
N GLN A 235 -5.10 25.74 18.03
CA GLN A 235 -3.83 26.34 18.46
C GLN A 235 -2.93 26.74 17.29
N LEU A 236 -3.25 26.31 16.06
CA LEU A 236 -2.52 26.72 14.87
C LEU A 236 -2.81 28.18 14.47
N ARG A 237 -3.90 28.79 14.95
CA ARG A 237 -4.25 30.18 14.62
C ARG A 237 -3.12 31.14 14.98
N GLY A 238 -2.75 31.99 14.03
CA GLY A 238 -1.68 32.98 14.12
C GLY A 238 -0.26 32.40 14.04
N ARG A 239 -0.10 31.06 14.03
CA ARG A 239 1.21 30.40 13.97
C ARG A 239 1.80 30.44 12.55
N ARG A 240 3.12 30.38 12.49
CA ARG A 240 3.90 30.21 11.25
C ARG A 240 4.03 28.73 10.96
N ILE A 241 3.56 28.31 9.80
CA ILE A 241 3.62 26.90 9.38
C ILE A 241 4.59 26.79 8.20
N GLY A 242 5.69 26.07 8.43
CA GLY A 242 6.69 25.73 7.43
C GLY A 242 6.22 24.58 6.57
N MET A 243 6.13 24.80 5.26
CA MET A 243 5.77 23.76 4.29
C MET A 243 6.36 24.05 2.92
N PRO A 244 6.87 23.06 2.17
CA PRO A 244 7.30 23.25 0.79
C PRO A 244 6.08 23.36 -0.10
N ALA A 245 6.03 24.37 -0.97
CA ALA A 245 4.83 24.63 -1.77
C ALA A 245 4.41 23.48 -2.69
N ARG A 246 5.39 22.70 -3.20
CA ARG A 246 5.17 21.66 -4.21
C ARG A 246 5.30 20.22 -3.69
N SER A 247 5.69 20.03 -2.44
CA SER A 247 5.81 18.68 -1.88
C SER A 247 4.44 18.07 -1.56
N GLU A 248 4.35 16.75 -1.52
CA GLU A 248 3.15 16.05 -1.07
C GLU A 248 2.74 16.51 0.35
N THR A 249 3.70 16.63 1.26
CA THR A 249 3.47 17.08 2.64
C THR A 249 2.91 18.50 2.71
N GLY A 250 3.38 19.41 1.83
CA GLY A 250 2.87 20.77 1.76
C GLY A 250 1.48 20.86 1.12
N ILE A 251 1.21 20.08 0.07
CA ILE A 251 -0.13 20.01 -0.55
C ILE A 251 -1.14 19.49 0.48
N LEU A 252 -0.83 18.38 1.16
CA LEU A 252 -1.70 17.78 2.16
C LEU A 252 -1.83 18.65 3.42
N GLY A 253 -0.77 19.36 3.82
CA GLY A 253 -0.83 20.37 4.89
C GLY A 253 -1.76 21.53 4.57
N ARG A 254 -1.71 22.06 3.35
CA ARG A 254 -2.65 23.10 2.87
C ARG A 254 -4.08 22.59 2.80
N LEU A 255 -4.26 21.35 2.30
CA LEU A 255 -5.57 20.71 2.26
C LEU A 255 -6.15 20.58 3.67
N PHE A 256 -5.36 20.10 4.62
CA PHE A 256 -5.74 20.02 6.03
C PHE A 256 -6.20 21.38 6.58
N LEU A 257 -5.40 22.44 6.39
CA LEU A 257 -5.74 23.78 6.87
C LEU A 257 -7.03 24.33 6.26
N ASN A 258 -7.31 24.04 4.97
CA ASN A 258 -8.57 24.40 4.33
C ASN A 258 -9.75 23.64 4.97
N GLN A 259 -9.62 22.33 5.18
CA GLN A 259 -10.68 21.50 5.76
C GLN A 259 -11.03 21.89 7.20
N VAL A 260 -10.06 22.41 7.98
CA VAL A 260 -10.30 22.92 9.34
C VAL A 260 -10.56 24.43 9.39
N ALA A 261 -10.75 25.09 8.24
CA ALA A 261 -11.03 26.53 8.10
C ALA A 261 -9.97 27.45 8.77
N LEU A 262 -8.68 27.12 8.57
CA LEU A 262 -7.53 27.86 9.11
C LEU A 262 -6.57 28.41 8.06
N ASP A 263 -6.81 28.17 6.77
CA ASP A 263 -6.00 28.64 5.64
C ASP A 263 -5.70 30.16 5.69
N GLY A 264 -6.70 30.98 6.04
CA GLY A 264 -6.53 32.44 6.22
C GLY A 264 -6.11 32.88 7.63
N SER A 265 -5.98 31.94 8.57
CA SER A 265 -5.68 32.22 9.98
C SER A 265 -4.25 31.85 10.38
N VAL A 266 -3.44 31.35 9.44
CA VAL A 266 -2.04 30.96 9.67
C VAL A 266 -1.10 31.74 8.76
N ARG A 267 0.20 31.76 9.08
CA ARG A 267 1.23 32.32 8.19
C ARG A 267 2.01 31.19 7.55
N ILE A 268 1.78 30.94 6.26
CA ILE A 268 2.52 29.90 5.54
C ILE A 268 3.91 30.42 5.18
N VAL A 269 4.94 29.64 5.51
CA VAL A 269 6.33 29.93 5.19
C VAL A 269 6.85 28.82 4.29
N ASP A 270 7.28 29.17 3.07
CA ASP A 270 7.95 28.20 2.20
C ASP A 270 9.34 27.90 2.74
N THR A 271 9.59 26.62 3.03
CA THR A 271 10.85 26.12 3.61
C THR A 271 11.80 25.60 2.54
N GLY A 272 11.34 25.40 1.29
CA GLY A 272 12.17 24.86 0.22
C GLY A 272 12.71 23.44 0.49
N GLY A 273 12.08 22.66 1.37
CA GLY A 273 12.54 21.33 1.79
C GLY A 273 13.28 21.29 3.14
N GLU A 274 13.48 22.43 3.79
CA GLU A 274 14.21 22.56 5.06
C GLU A 274 13.27 22.75 6.28
N GLU A 275 12.14 22.04 6.33
CA GLU A 275 11.08 22.21 7.35
C GLU A 275 11.60 21.98 8.77
N ARG A 276 12.37 20.91 8.95
CA ARG A 276 12.94 20.53 10.25
C ARG A 276 13.87 21.61 10.78
N ASP A 277 14.77 22.12 9.96
CA ASP A 277 15.73 23.16 10.34
C ASP A 277 15.02 24.50 10.60
N ALA A 278 14.00 24.83 9.79
CA ALA A 278 13.16 25.99 10.03
C ALA A 278 12.40 25.90 11.37
N LEU A 279 11.94 24.71 11.76
CA LEU A 279 11.28 24.48 13.05
C LEU A 279 12.25 24.60 14.23
N LEU A 280 13.42 23.95 14.13
CA LEU A 280 14.43 23.93 15.19
C LEU A 280 15.10 25.30 15.40
N SER A 281 15.22 26.11 14.34
CA SER A 281 15.71 27.50 14.44
C SER A 281 14.64 28.50 14.90
N GLY A 282 13.39 28.08 15.06
CA GLY A 282 12.27 28.97 15.40
C GLY A 282 11.85 29.91 14.26
N LYS A 283 12.28 29.65 13.02
CA LYS A 283 11.79 30.36 11.82
C LYS A 283 10.31 30.07 11.56
N VAL A 284 9.84 28.88 11.94
CA VAL A 284 8.43 28.49 11.94
C VAL A 284 8.04 27.88 13.29
N ASP A 285 6.74 27.91 13.61
CA ASP A 285 6.21 27.37 14.87
C ASP A 285 5.76 25.92 14.72
N VAL A 286 5.38 25.52 13.50
CA VAL A 286 4.92 24.18 13.12
C VAL A 286 5.51 23.86 11.74
N ALA A 287 5.84 22.59 11.49
CA ALA A 287 6.34 22.10 10.22
C ALA A 287 5.39 21.03 9.65
N THR A 288 5.30 20.91 8.33
CA THR A 288 4.77 19.70 7.68
C THR A 288 5.88 18.66 7.53
N GLY A 289 5.53 17.38 7.60
CA GLY A 289 6.48 16.29 7.38
C GLY A 289 5.78 14.95 7.16
N SER A 290 6.57 13.89 7.05
CA SER A 290 6.15 12.50 7.15
C SER A 290 6.04 12.09 8.63
N PHE A 291 5.29 11.03 8.92
CA PHE A 291 5.13 10.48 10.27
C PHE A 291 6.46 10.05 10.94
N SER A 292 7.52 9.84 10.15
CA SER A 292 8.87 9.50 10.62
C SER A 292 9.61 10.70 11.21
N ASP A 293 9.43 11.91 10.65
CA ASP A 293 10.13 13.13 11.06
C ASP A 293 9.96 13.48 12.55
N PRO A 294 8.73 13.51 13.12
CA PRO A 294 8.56 13.75 14.54
C PRO A 294 9.16 12.64 15.41
N ARG A 295 9.16 11.39 14.94
CA ARG A 295 9.74 10.25 15.67
C ARG A 295 11.25 10.34 15.73
N ASP A 296 11.91 10.82 14.68
CA ASP A 296 13.35 11.06 14.68
C ASP A 296 13.75 12.15 15.68
N LEU A 297 12.94 13.21 15.79
CA LEU A 297 13.13 14.23 16.81
C LEU A 297 12.91 13.70 18.23
N GLN A 298 11.91 12.82 18.44
CA GLN A 298 11.69 12.14 19.72
C GLN A 298 12.88 11.24 20.10
N ARG A 299 13.43 10.48 19.16
CA ARG A 299 14.64 9.67 19.36
C ARG A 299 15.86 10.54 19.70
N ALA A 300 15.92 11.76 19.17
CA ALA A 300 16.90 12.78 19.54
C ALA A 300 16.60 13.49 20.89
N GLY A 301 15.64 12.99 21.67
CA GLY A 301 15.33 13.48 23.01
C GLY A 301 14.48 14.76 23.05
N ARG A 302 13.85 15.16 21.94
CA ARG A 302 12.92 16.29 21.91
C ARG A 302 11.51 15.84 22.29
N THR A 303 10.77 16.71 22.96
CA THR A 303 9.31 16.55 23.12
C THR A 303 8.62 17.10 21.87
N VAL A 304 7.95 16.22 21.13
CA VAL A 304 7.33 16.53 19.84
C VAL A 304 5.84 16.24 19.92
N ASP A 305 5.04 17.19 19.44
CA ASP A 305 3.59 17.06 19.31
C ASP A 305 3.21 17.03 17.82
N THR A 306 2.20 16.24 17.45
CA THR A 306 1.83 15.94 16.06
C THR A 306 0.33 15.98 15.83
N LEU A 307 -0.09 16.47 14.66
CA LEU A 307 -1.44 16.33 14.11
C LEU A 307 -1.35 15.57 12.80
N ALA A 308 -1.94 14.37 12.73
CA ALA A 308 -1.95 13.58 11.50
C ALA A 308 -3.03 14.08 10.55
N VAL A 309 -2.66 14.34 9.29
CA VAL A 309 -3.63 14.79 8.28
C VAL A 309 -4.68 13.71 8.01
N ALA A 310 -4.26 12.44 8.01
CA ALA A 310 -5.12 11.29 7.73
C ALA A 310 -6.16 10.98 8.82
N ASP A 311 -6.06 11.59 10.00
CA ASP A 311 -7.09 11.45 11.05
C ASP A 311 -8.30 12.36 10.80
N HIS A 312 -8.11 13.41 10.01
CA HIS A 312 -9.16 14.36 9.65
C HIS A 312 -9.71 14.13 8.25
N PHE A 313 -8.90 13.56 7.34
CA PHE A 313 -9.32 13.29 5.98
C PHE A 313 -8.67 11.98 5.47
N PRO A 314 -9.46 10.93 5.15
CA PRO A 314 -8.91 9.65 4.71
C PRO A 314 -8.36 9.79 3.28
N ILE A 315 -7.05 10.00 3.18
CA ILE A 315 -6.29 10.19 1.94
C ILE A 315 -5.37 9.00 1.76
N TYR A 316 -5.14 8.57 0.52
CA TYR A 316 -4.11 7.58 0.22
C TYR A 316 -2.71 8.08 0.60
N GLY A 317 -1.87 7.16 1.07
CA GLY A 317 -0.44 7.39 1.13
C GLY A 317 0.20 7.33 -0.26
N PRO A 318 1.51 7.06 -0.32
CA PRO A 318 2.20 6.84 -1.58
C PRO A 318 1.57 5.71 -2.41
N VAL A 319 1.61 5.88 -3.73
CA VAL A 319 1.09 4.95 -4.73
C VAL A 319 2.16 4.64 -5.77
N LEU A 320 2.09 3.47 -6.38
CA LEU A 320 2.92 3.08 -7.51
C LEU A 320 2.28 3.64 -8.78
N VAL A 321 3.07 4.36 -9.58
CA VAL A 321 2.62 5.09 -10.76
C VAL A 321 3.47 4.67 -11.95
N VAL A 322 2.83 4.56 -13.11
CA VAL A 322 3.47 4.32 -14.40
C VAL A 322 2.96 5.31 -15.44
N ARG A 323 3.64 5.44 -16.59
CA ARG A 323 3.05 6.08 -17.77
C ARG A 323 1.99 5.17 -18.40
N GLU A 324 1.00 5.75 -19.06
CA GLU A 324 -0.01 4.97 -19.82
C GLU A 324 0.66 4.03 -20.84
N GLU A 325 1.67 4.54 -21.57
CA GLU A 325 2.50 3.76 -22.49
C GLU A 325 3.19 2.57 -21.81
N THR A 326 3.80 2.77 -20.63
CA THR A 326 4.44 1.69 -19.88
C THR A 326 3.43 0.63 -19.45
N LEU A 327 2.21 1.04 -19.05
CA LEU A 327 1.14 0.10 -18.71
C LEU A 327 0.76 -0.78 -19.92
N ASP A 328 0.73 -0.20 -21.12
CA ASP A 328 0.37 -0.92 -22.35
C ASP A 328 1.50 -1.83 -22.85
N GLU A 329 2.73 -1.32 -22.89
CA GLU A 329 3.86 -2.00 -23.52
C GLU A 329 4.53 -3.02 -22.59
N ARG A 330 4.59 -2.73 -21.29
CA ARG A 330 5.38 -3.47 -20.29
C ARG A 330 4.52 -4.26 -19.31
N GLY A 331 3.28 -4.62 -19.71
CA GLY A 331 2.32 -5.36 -18.90
C GLY A 331 2.90 -6.57 -18.13
N PRO A 332 3.60 -7.52 -18.80
CA PRO A 332 4.20 -8.68 -18.11
C PRO A 332 5.22 -8.29 -17.03
N ALA A 333 6.07 -7.30 -17.29
CA ALA A 333 7.04 -6.82 -16.31
C ALA A 333 6.37 -6.14 -15.12
N LEU A 334 5.30 -5.38 -15.36
CA LEU A 334 4.50 -4.75 -14.29
C LEU A 334 3.74 -5.79 -13.46
N GLU A 335 3.24 -6.86 -14.09
CA GLU A 335 2.60 -7.97 -13.40
C GLU A 335 3.61 -8.68 -12.48
N ALA A 336 4.80 -9.00 -12.99
CA ALA A 336 5.88 -9.58 -12.18
C ALA A 336 6.30 -8.65 -11.03
N LEU A 337 6.40 -7.34 -11.29
CA LEU A 337 6.73 -6.34 -10.28
C LEU A 337 5.68 -6.27 -9.16
N LEU A 338 4.39 -6.24 -9.51
CA LEU A 338 3.30 -6.18 -8.52
C LEU A 338 3.14 -7.49 -7.75
N ALA A 339 3.31 -8.64 -8.41
CA ALA A 339 3.30 -9.94 -7.76
C ALA A 339 4.45 -10.05 -6.75
N GLY A 340 5.66 -9.66 -7.16
CA GLY A 340 6.83 -9.60 -6.28
C GLY A 340 6.65 -8.60 -5.14
N THR A 341 6.08 -7.43 -5.41
CA THR A 341 5.80 -6.43 -4.36
C THR A 341 4.81 -6.98 -3.33
N THR A 342 3.76 -7.68 -3.78
CA THR A 342 2.79 -8.35 -2.90
C THR A 342 3.46 -9.40 -2.01
N ALA A 343 4.37 -10.20 -2.58
CA ALA A 343 5.20 -11.13 -1.82
C ALA A 343 6.13 -10.41 -0.84
N GLY A 344 6.70 -9.26 -1.22
CA GLY A 344 7.54 -8.42 -0.37
C GLY A 344 6.80 -7.87 0.85
N TRP A 345 5.53 -7.50 0.70
CA TRP A 345 4.66 -7.15 1.83
C TRP A 345 4.42 -8.34 2.75
N ALA A 346 4.06 -9.50 2.18
CA ALA A 346 3.86 -10.73 2.94
C ALA A 346 5.13 -11.16 3.69
N ALA A 347 6.31 -11.00 3.08
CA ALA A 347 7.60 -11.31 3.69
C ALA A 347 7.95 -10.31 4.80
N GLY A 348 7.88 -9.00 4.51
CA GLY A 348 8.25 -7.96 5.45
C GLY A 348 7.40 -7.96 6.73
N THR A 349 6.10 -8.23 6.62
CA THR A 349 5.21 -8.30 7.79
C THR A 349 5.48 -9.51 8.68
N ARG A 350 5.93 -10.63 8.10
CA ARG A 350 6.27 -11.84 8.87
C ARG A 350 7.67 -11.76 9.47
N ASP A 351 8.66 -11.40 8.67
CA ASP A 351 10.05 -11.24 9.07
C ASP A 351 10.72 -10.10 8.27
N PRO A 352 10.85 -8.90 8.87
CA PRO A 352 11.46 -7.77 8.19
C PRO A 352 12.99 -7.84 8.15
N THR A 353 13.65 -8.80 8.81
CA THR A 353 15.09 -8.75 9.13
C THR A 353 15.97 -8.60 7.89
N ALA A 354 15.88 -9.55 6.95
CA ALA A 354 16.73 -9.54 5.75
C ALA A 354 16.47 -8.31 4.87
N ALA A 355 15.21 -7.89 4.73
CA ALA A 355 14.87 -6.71 3.94
C ALA A 355 15.34 -5.42 4.63
N ALA A 356 15.27 -5.35 5.96
CA ALA A 356 15.77 -4.22 6.73
C ALA A 356 17.29 -4.08 6.61
N GLU A 357 18.04 -5.18 6.57
CA GLU A 357 19.49 -5.15 6.30
C GLU A 357 19.81 -4.60 4.91
N ARG A 358 19.04 -4.97 3.88
CA ARG A 358 19.21 -4.45 2.52
C ARG A 358 18.94 -2.95 2.43
N VAL A 359 17.94 -2.45 3.17
CA VAL A 359 17.67 -1.01 3.27
C VAL A 359 18.78 -0.31 4.08
N ALA A 360 19.25 -0.91 5.17
CA ALA A 360 20.31 -0.36 6.02
C ALA A 360 21.61 -0.15 5.23
N ALA A 361 21.96 -1.08 4.33
CA ALA A 361 23.13 -0.97 3.47
C ALA A 361 23.11 0.24 2.51
N ARG A 362 21.93 0.82 2.28
CA ARG A 362 21.70 1.96 1.35
C ARG A 362 21.21 3.21 2.06
N SER A 363 21.11 3.16 3.38
CA SER A 363 20.66 4.26 4.22
C SER A 363 21.69 4.54 5.32
N GLY A 364 21.50 5.62 6.07
CA GLY A 364 22.28 5.88 7.28
C GLY A 364 21.66 5.27 8.54
N GLU A 365 20.60 4.47 8.40
CA GLU A 365 19.78 3.96 9.51
C GLU A 365 20.15 2.51 9.86
N SER A 366 19.94 2.12 11.12
CA SER A 366 20.13 0.71 11.52
C SER A 366 18.98 -0.18 11.03
N ALA A 367 19.27 -1.45 10.74
CA ALA A 367 18.26 -2.43 10.35
C ALA A 367 17.11 -2.51 11.37
N ASP A 368 17.40 -2.51 12.66
CA ASP A 368 16.38 -2.45 13.72
C ASP A 368 15.49 -1.19 13.63
N GLY A 369 16.08 -0.04 13.30
CA GLY A 369 15.36 1.22 13.12
C GLY A 369 14.40 1.17 11.93
N ILE A 370 14.88 0.59 10.83
CA ILE A 370 14.12 0.37 9.60
C ILE A 370 12.97 -0.61 9.86
N ALA A 371 13.23 -1.76 10.49
CA ALA A 371 12.22 -2.77 10.82
C ALA A 371 11.12 -2.19 11.71
N ARG A 372 11.47 -1.45 12.78
CA ARG A 372 10.48 -0.78 13.65
C ARG A 372 9.65 0.27 12.91
N THR A 373 10.28 1.01 11.99
CA THR A 373 9.58 2.00 11.17
C THR A 373 8.59 1.32 10.22
N PHE A 374 8.99 0.21 9.58
CA PHE A 374 8.11 -0.59 8.73
C PHE A 374 6.94 -1.22 9.53
N GLU A 375 7.21 -1.85 10.68
CA GLU A 375 6.19 -2.47 11.53
C GLU A 375 5.14 -1.45 11.97
N THR A 376 5.59 -0.27 12.37
CA THR A 376 4.68 0.84 12.69
C THR A 376 3.89 1.26 11.47
N ALA A 377 4.57 1.50 10.34
CA ALA A 377 3.95 2.04 9.14
C ALA A 377 2.88 1.09 8.57
N SER A 378 3.22 -0.19 8.49
CA SER A 378 2.33 -1.25 8.00
C SER A 378 1.10 -1.41 8.88
N ARG A 379 1.21 -1.22 10.20
CA ARG A 379 0.08 -1.25 11.13
C ARG A 379 -0.78 0.01 11.08
N GLU A 380 -0.18 1.20 11.08
CA GLU A 380 -0.91 2.48 11.22
C GLU A 380 -1.53 2.98 9.91
N PHE A 381 -0.88 2.67 8.77
CA PHE A 381 -1.23 3.25 7.47
C PHE A 381 -1.52 2.21 6.39
N GLY A 382 -1.20 0.94 6.61
CA GLY A 382 -1.47 -0.16 5.70
C GLY A 382 -2.95 -0.58 5.63
N PRO A 383 -3.64 -0.81 6.76
CA PRO A 383 -4.96 -1.45 6.74
C PRO A 383 -6.08 -0.49 6.38
N ASN A 384 -7.05 -1.01 5.64
CA ASN A 384 -8.42 -0.53 5.56
C ASN A 384 -9.30 -1.66 4.99
N GLU A 385 -10.61 -1.42 4.94
CA GLU A 385 -11.57 -2.37 4.36
C GLU A 385 -11.24 -2.77 2.91
N ALA A 386 -10.58 -1.91 2.11
CA ALA A 386 -10.21 -2.25 0.73
C ALA A 386 -9.15 -3.36 0.68
N VAL A 387 -8.15 -3.28 1.56
CA VAL A 387 -7.09 -4.27 1.69
C VAL A 387 -7.60 -5.54 2.36
N GLU A 388 -8.46 -5.42 3.37
CA GLU A 388 -9.08 -6.57 4.02
C GLU A 388 -9.90 -7.42 3.04
N GLU A 389 -10.63 -6.78 2.11
CA GLU A 389 -11.44 -7.48 1.12
C GLU A 389 -10.63 -8.01 -0.08
N ASN A 390 -9.64 -7.25 -0.57
CA ASN A 390 -9.05 -7.49 -1.90
C ASN A 390 -7.53 -7.67 -1.88
N GLY A 391 -6.87 -7.52 -0.74
CA GLY A 391 -5.41 -7.58 -0.64
C GLY A 391 -4.73 -6.22 -0.84
N TRP A 392 -3.40 -6.24 -0.72
CA TRP A 392 -2.53 -5.08 -0.77
C TRP A 392 -2.66 -4.32 -2.11
N GLY A 393 -2.38 -3.02 -2.13
CA GLY A 393 -2.35 -2.27 -3.39
C GLY A 393 -3.73 -1.87 -3.93
N TRP A 394 -4.83 -2.44 -3.43
CA TRP A 394 -6.17 -2.17 -3.94
C TRP A 394 -6.59 -0.70 -3.78
N GLN A 395 -7.29 -0.17 -4.78
CA GLN A 395 -7.64 1.26 -4.85
C GLN A 395 -9.13 1.46 -5.13
N ARG A 396 -9.88 2.15 -4.27
CA ARG A 396 -11.30 2.46 -4.53
C ARG A 396 -11.44 3.80 -5.25
N GLU A 397 -12.21 3.81 -6.34
CA GLU A 397 -12.50 5.02 -7.11
C GLU A 397 -13.09 6.13 -6.22
N ALA A 398 -13.98 5.76 -5.30
CA ALA A 398 -14.58 6.68 -4.34
C ALA A 398 -13.54 7.42 -3.48
N THR A 399 -12.43 6.79 -3.10
CA THR A 399 -11.37 7.46 -2.32
C THR A 399 -10.59 8.45 -3.18
N TRP A 400 -10.31 8.11 -4.44
CA TRP A 400 -9.71 9.03 -5.39
C TRP A 400 -10.61 10.22 -5.72
N ASN A 401 -11.91 9.99 -5.92
CA ASN A 401 -12.89 11.03 -6.19
C ASN A 401 -13.04 11.98 -4.99
N ARG A 402 -13.01 11.46 -3.76
CA ARG A 402 -12.98 12.28 -2.53
C ARG A 402 -11.74 13.17 -2.48
N LEU A 403 -10.55 12.62 -2.71
CA LEU A 403 -9.31 13.40 -2.71
C LEU A 403 -9.32 14.47 -3.81
N ARG A 404 -9.71 14.12 -5.04
CA ARG A 404 -9.82 15.06 -6.16
C ARG A 404 -10.74 16.22 -5.82
N THR A 405 -11.95 15.92 -5.33
CA THR A 405 -12.95 16.93 -4.94
C THR A 405 -12.39 17.87 -3.86
N ALA A 406 -11.70 17.34 -2.86
CA ALA A 406 -11.15 18.13 -1.77
C ALA A 406 -10.00 19.04 -2.23
N LEU A 407 -9.13 18.55 -3.12
CA LEU A 407 -8.08 19.36 -3.76
C LEU A 407 -8.68 20.43 -4.68
N GLU A 408 -9.76 20.12 -5.40
CA GLU A 408 -10.52 21.07 -6.23
C GLU A 408 -11.09 22.22 -5.39
N GLN A 409 -11.80 21.89 -4.32
CA GLN A 409 -12.41 22.86 -3.41
C GLN A 409 -11.38 23.78 -2.74
N GLY A 410 -10.20 23.25 -2.42
CA GLY A 410 -9.08 24.02 -1.87
C GLY A 410 -8.26 24.79 -2.90
N GLY A 411 -8.56 24.68 -4.20
CA GLY A 411 -7.75 25.29 -5.26
C GLY A 411 -6.34 24.70 -5.38
N LEU A 412 -6.16 23.44 -4.97
CA LEU A 412 -4.87 22.74 -4.86
C LEU A 412 -4.62 21.75 -6.02
N LEU A 413 -5.56 21.54 -6.94
CA LEU A 413 -5.36 20.67 -8.10
C LEU A 413 -4.49 21.28 -9.20
N THR A 414 -4.45 22.60 -9.30
CA THR A 414 -3.58 23.30 -10.26
C THR A 414 -2.26 23.64 -9.60
N GLU A 415 -1.17 23.57 -10.35
CA GLU A 415 0.04 24.27 -9.96
C GLU A 415 -0.27 25.77 -9.94
N SER A 416 -0.49 26.35 -8.77
CA SER A 416 -0.50 27.81 -8.66
C SER A 416 0.92 28.27 -8.97
N GLY A 417 1.13 28.72 -10.20
CA GLY A 417 2.37 29.37 -10.61
C GLY A 417 2.62 30.56 -9.70
N ALA A 418 3.65 30.47 -8.87
CA ALA A 418 4.38 31.67 -8.49
C ALA A 418 5.10 32.13 -9.75
N ALA A 419 4.46 33.05 -10.47
CA ALA A 419 5.16 33.97 -11.36
C ALA A 419 5.86 35.05 -10.52
#